data_AF-A0A7X5U594-F1
#
_entry.id   AF-A0A7X5U594-F1
#
_cell.length_a   1.000
_cell.length_b   1.000
_cell.length_c   1.000
_cell.angle_alpha   90.00
_cell.angle_beta   90.00
_cell.angle_gamma   90.00
#
_symmetry.space_group_name_H-M   'P 1'
#
loop_
_entity.id
_entity.type
_entity.pdbx_description
1 polymer ?
#
loop_
_entity_poly.entity_id
_entity_poly.type
_entity_poly.pdbx_seq_one_letter_code
_entity_poly.pdbx_strand_id
1 'polypeptide(L)'
;MMKGYRADKLTQIETLVNIAFFEQSNAVFCRNLEAQITDPTLKGLVGKIATDEERHAVFFSNLVAHVATTARAETVAAVVSRAAELGLVGSDIDAYADKVASVASAGIFDQAALAAVVADRIAAWGLAEEPELREFTHA
;
A
#
# COMPACT_ATOMS: atom_id res chain seq x y z
N MET A 1 14.97 -9.42 -20.55
CA MET A 1 13.69 -8.81 -20.97
C MET A 1 13.17 -8.04 -19.77
N MET A 2 13.10 -6.70 -19.83
CA MET A 2 12.47 -5.93 -18.75
C MET A 2 10.97 -6.21 -18.79
N LYS A 3 10.42 -6.79 -17.72
CA LYS A 3 9.00 -7.19 -17.69
C LYS A 3 8.06 -5.99 -17.63
N GLY A 4 8.51 -4.87 -17.04
CA GLY A 4 7.72 -3.63 -16.90
C GLY A 4 6.46 -3.82 -16.05
N TYR A 5 5.91 -2.73 -15.52
CA TYR A 5 4.60 -2.75 -14.86
C TYR A 5 3.53 -2.31 -15.87
N ARG A 6 2.47 -3.11 -16.03
CA ARG A 6 1.38 -2.81 -16.97
C ARG A 6 0.27 -2.00 -16.29
N ALA A 7 0.53 -0.69 -16.14
CA ALA A 7 -0.46 0.26 -15.63
C ALA A 7 -1.56 0.61 -16.65
N ASP A 8 -1.41 0.23 -17.93
CA ASP A 8 -2.29 0.60 -19.04
C ASP A 8 -3.70 0.01 -18.98
N LYS A 9 -3.95 -0.89 -18.00
CA LYS A 9 -5.24 -1.56 -17.83
C LYS A 9 -6.12 -0.96 -16.73
N LEU A 10 -5.58 -0.04 -15.91
CA LEU A 10 -6.32 0.55 -14.80
C LEU A 10 -7.07 1.80 -15.27
N THR A 11 -8.30 1.96 -14.79
CA THR A 11 -8.97 3.26 -14.82
C THR A 11 -8.21 4.30 -13.99
N GLN A 12 -8.56 5.57 -14.12
CA GLN A 12 -7.93 6.63 -13.31
C GLN A 12 -8.20 6.42 -11.81
N ILE A 13 -9.42 6.01 -11.43
CA ILE A 13 -9.77 5.77 -10.03
C ILE A 13 -8.99 4.55 -9.49
N GLU A 14 -8.94 3.45 -10.24
CA GLU A 14 -8.13 2.28 -9.85
C GLU A 14 -6.66 2.62 -9.73
N THR A 15 -6.14 3.49 -10.60
CA THR A 15 -4.74 3.96 -10.53
C THR A 15 -4.51 4.73 -9.23
N LEU A 16 -5.39 5.68 -8.88
CA LEU A 16 -5.27 6.45 -7.63
C LEU A 16 -5.35 5.56 -6.40
N VAL A 17 -6.29 4.60 -6.37
CA VAL A 17 -6.44 3.64 -5.27
C VAL A 17 -5.21 2.74 -5.17
N ASN A 18 -4.72 2.21 -6.30
CA ASN A 18 -3.54 1.35 -6.35
C ASN A 18 -2.31 2.06 -5.80
N ILE A 19 -2.05 3.29 -6.25
CA ILE A 19 -0.92 4.08 -5.76
C ILE A 19 -1.13 4.46 -4.28
N ALA A 20 -2.33 4.82 -3.84
CA ALA A 20 -2.57 5.13 -2.44
C ALA A 20 -2.25 3.96 -1.49
N PHE A 21 -2.63 2.73 -1.87
CA PHE A 21 -2.24 1.54 -1.13
C PHE A 21 -0.74 1.25 -1.23
N PHE A 22 -0.16 1.34 -2.43
CA PHE A 22 1.25 1.09 -2.65
C PHE A 22 2.13 2.02 -1.82
N GLU A 23 1.86 3.33 -1.82
CA GLU A 23 2.64 4.31 -1.05
C GLU A 23 2.47 4.09 0.46
N GLN A 24 1.28 3.73 0.92
CA GLN A 24 1.07 3.40 2.34
C GLN A 24 1.86 2.14 2.75
N SER A 25 1.87 1.10 1.91
CA SER A 25 2.66 -0.11 2.15
C SER A 25 4.16 0.19 2.21
N ASN A 26 4.66 1.03 1.30
CA ASN A 26 6.08 1.44 1.30
C ASN A 26 6.42 2.35 2.48
N ALA A 27 5.52 3.24 2.91
CA ALA A 27 5.71 4.04 4.12
C ALA A 27 5.90 3.15 5.36
N VAL A 28 5.02 2.15 5.56
CA VAL A 28 5.14 1.17 6.66
C VAL A 28 6.43 0.36 6.54
N PHE A 29 6.71 -0.17 5.35
CA PHE A 29 7.95 -0.91 5.08
C PHE A 29 9.20 -0.10 5.45
N CYS A 30 9.30 1.13 4.94
CA CYS A 30 10.47 1.99 5.13
C CYS A 30 10.63 2.41 6.59
N ARG A 31 9.54 2.71 7.29
CA ARG A 31 9.59 3.09 8.70
C ARG A 31 10.01 1.92 9.60
N ASN A 32 9.51 0.72 9.31
CA ASN A 32 9.92 -0.49 10.03
C ASN A 32 11.37 -0.87 9.73
N LEU A 33 11.82 -0.74 8.48
CA LEU A 33 13.22 -0.94 8.10
C LEU A 33 14.15 0.07 8.79
N GLU A 34 13.80 1.36 8.77
CA GLU A 34 14.55 2.42 9.45
C GLU A 34 14.75 2.11 10.93
N ALA A 35 13.72 1.61 11.60
CA ALA A 35 13.76 1.27 13.02
C ALA A 35 14.83 0.21 13.35
N GLN A 36 15.11 -0.69 12.41
CA GLN A 36 16.07 -1.79 12.57
C GLN A 36 17.50 -1.45 12.11
N ILE A 37 17.69 -0.35 11.37
CA ILE A 37 19.01 0.06 10.89
C ILE A 37 19.83 0.72 12.01
N THR A 38 21.04 0.19 12.22
CA THR A 38 22.02 0.68 13.21
C THR A 38 23.09 1.59 12.61
N ASP A 39 23.41 1.44 11.32
CA ASP A 39 24.32 2.37 10.63
C ASP A 39 23.63 3.75 10.49
N PRO A 40 24.21 4.84 11.03
CA PRO A 40 23.55 6.13 11.08
C PRO A 40 23.33 6.74 9.68
N THR A 41 24.20 6.45 8.72
CA THR A 41 24.09 6.99 7.35
C THR A 41 22.92 6.34 6.62
N LEU A 42 22.86 5.00 6.65
CA LEU A 42 21.79 4.24 6.04
C LEU A 42 20.46 4.53 6.74
N LYS A 43 20.44 4.66 8.07
CA LYS A 43 19.23 5.05 8.82
C LYS A 43 18.71 6.40 8.36
N GLY A 44 19.59 7.40 8.27
CA GLY A 44 19.23 8.74 7.80
C GLY A 44 18.74 8.75 6.34
N LEU A 45 19.29 7.89 5.49
CA LEU A 45 18.83 7.72 4.11
C LEU A 45 17.42 7.13 4.07
N VAL A 46 17.20 6.00 4.75
CA VAL A 46 15.88 5.32 4.75
C VAL A 46 14.81 6.18 5.44
N GLY A 47 15.16 6.92 6.50
CA GLY A 47 14.23 7.83 7.16
C GLY A 47 13.77 9.00 6.27
N LYS A 48 14.64 9.49 5.37
CA LYS A 48 14.23 10.46 4.35
C LYS A 48 13.24 9.86 3.36
N ILE A 49 13.52 8.64 2.87
CA ILE A 49 12.60 7.92 1.97
C ILE A 49 11.25 7.72 2.66
N ALA A 50 11.23 7.19 3.89
CA ALA A 50 10.01 6.98 4.66
C ALA A 50 9.16 8.25 4.78
N THR A 51 9.82 9.40 5.02
CA THR A 51 9.15 10.69 5.11
C THR A 51 8.51 11.12 3.78
N ASP A 52 9.15 10.81 2.66
CA ASP A 52 8.59 11.08 1.33
C ASP A 52 7.44 10.12 1.00
N GLU A 53 7.55 8.82 1.31
CA GLU A 53 6.45 7.87 1.10
C GLU A 53 5.22 8.22 1.95
N GLU A 54 5.40 8.71 3.17
CA GLU A 54 4.30 9.22 4.00
C GLU A 54 3.59 10.41 3.32
N ARG A 55 4.36 11.31 2.68
CA ARG A 55 3.80 12.44 1.94
C ARG A 55 3.07 11.98 0.67
N HIS A 56 3.62 11.00 -0.05
CA HIS A 56 2.96 10.40 -1.21
C HIS A 56 1.65 9.71 -0.79
N ALA A 57 1.68 8.91 0.27
CA ALA A 57 0.53 8.21 0.82
C ALA A 57 -0.60 9.19 1.21
N VAL A 58 -0.26 10.32 1.85
CA VAL A 58 -1.23 11.39 2.15
C VAL A 58 -1.76 12.04 0.87
N PHE A 59 -0.89 12.39 -0.07
CA PHE A 59 -1.30 13.04 -1.32
C PHE A 59 -2.32 12.20 -2.09
N PHE A 60 -2.00 10.93 -2.37
CA PHE A 60 -2.91 10.05 -3.09
C PHE A 60 -4.13 9.65 -2.25
N SER A 61 -4.00 9.57 -0.91
CA SER A 61 -5.16 9.40 -0.02
C SER A 61 -6.20 10.48 -0.21
N ASN A 62 -5.76 11.74 -0.22
CA ASN A 62 -6.64 12.89 -0.31
C ASN A 62 -7.40 12.89 -1.65
N LEU A 63 -6.75 12.46 -2.73
CA LEU A 63 -7.40 12.31 -4.03
C LEU A 63 -8.47 11.20 -4.00
N VAL A 64 -8.16 10.03 -3.46
CA VAL A 64 -9.15 8.93 -3.34
C VAL A 64 -10.33 9.36 -2.46
N ALA A 65 -10.05 10.00 -1.31
CA ALA A 65 -11.08 10.51 -0.40
C ALA A 65 -12.00 11.52 -1.11
N HIS A 66 -11.43 12.43 -1.91
CA HIS A 66 -12.21 13.37 -2.70
C HIS A 66 -13.07 12.66 -3.76
N VAL A 67 -12.50 11.75 -4.53
CA VAL A 67 -13.22 11.01 -5.58
C VAL A 67 -14.33 10.12 -4.98
N ALA A 68 -14.15 9.60 -3.76
CA ALA A 68 -15.20 8.86 -3.04
C ALA A 68 -16.46 9.72 -2.77
N THR A 69 -16.35 11.05 -2.74
CA THR A 69 -17.50 11.96 -2.57
C THR A 69 -18.28 12.21 -3.86
N THR A 70 -17.64 12.03 -5.02
CA THR A 70 -18.20 12.38 -6.34
C THR A 70 -18.51 11.15 -7.19
N ALA A 71 -17.78 10.05 -7.01
CA ALA A 71 -17.89 8.79 -7.74
C ALA A 71 -17.81 7.59 -6.77
N ARG A 72 -18.70 7.57 -5.77
CA ARG A 72 -18.64 6.61 -4.64
C ARG A 72 -18.64 5.15 -5.08
N ALA A 73 -19.61 4.73 -5.89
CA ALA A 73 -19.74 3.33 -6.32
C ALA A 73 -18.52 2.85 -7.13
N GLU A 74 -18.00 3.69 -8.03
CA GLU A 74 -16.77 3.38 -8.80
C GLU A 74 -15.55 3.32 -7.88
N THR A 75 -15.48 4.20 -6.88
CA THR A 75 -14.38 4.19 -5.89
C THR A 75 -14.43 2.92 -5.04
N VAL A 76 -15.60 2.52 -4.54
CA VAL A 76 -15.76 1.27 -3.79
C VAL A 76 -15.35 0.07 -4.63
N ALA A 77 -15.80 -0.03 -5.88
CA ALA A 77 -15.41 -1.10 -6.79
C ALA A 77 -13.90 -1.14 -7.05
N ALA A 78 -13.28 0.04 -7.23
CA ALA A 78 -11.83 0.15 -7.38
C ALA A 78 -11.09 -0.30 -6.10
N VAL A 79 -11.55 0.10 -4.91
CA VAL A 79 -10.96 -0.33 -3.63
C VAL A 79 -11.05 -1.84 -3.47
N VAL A 80 -12.20 -2.47 -3.73
CA VAL A 80 -12.35 -3.94 -3.70
C VAL A 80 -11.34 -4.59 -4.63
N SER A 81 -11.31 -4.16 -5.89
CA SER A 81 -10.45 -4.78 -6.90
C SER A 81 -8.97 -4.64 -6.57
N ARG A 82 -8.53 -3.45 -6.13
CA ARG A 82 -7.13 -3.20 -5.78
C ARG A 82 -6.74 -3.87 -4.47
N ALA A 83 -7.61 -3.89 -3.46
CA ALA A 83 -7.33 -4.58 -2.19
C ALA A 83 -7.14 -6.10 -2.38
N ALA A 84 -7.95 -6.72 -3.25
CA ALA A 84 -7.84 -8.15 -3.56
C ALA A 84 -6.57 -8.51 -4.36
N GLU A 85 -6.07 -7.60 -5.19
CA GLU A 85 -4.88 -7.82 -6.02
C GLU A 85 -3.57 -7.37 -5.37
N LEU A 86 -3.63 -6.62 -4.25
CA LEU A 86 -2.45 -6.06 -3.60
C LEU A 86 -1.57 -7.16 -2.99
N GLY A 87 -0.32 -7.23 -3.43
CA GLY A 87 0.69 -8.14 -2.89
C GLY A 87 1.62 -7.48 -1.88
N LEU A 88 2.46 -8.30 -1.23
CA LEU A 88 3.56 -7.80 -0.40
C LEU A 88 4.53 -6.97 -1.26
N VAL A 89 5.22 -6.01 -0.63
CA VAL A 89 6.24 -5.21 -1.32
C VAL A 89 7.31 -6.13 -1.93
N GLY A 90 7.42 -6.09 -3.26
CA GLY A 90 8.36 -6.90 -4.05
C GLY A 90 7.91 -8.32 -4.40
N SER A 91 6.66 -8.72 -4.11
CA SER A 91 6.14 -10.06 -4.43
C SER A 91 5.99 -10.35 -5.92
N ASP A 92 5.98 -9.31 -6.75
CA ASP A 92 5.91 -9.38 -8.21
C ASP A 92 7.29 -9.50 -8.89
N ILE A 93 8.37 -9.48 -8.11
CA ILE A 93 9.74 -9.56 -8.63
C ILE A 93 10.14 -11.04 -8.79
N ASP A 94 10.53 -11.41 -10.02
CA ASP A 94 11.03 -12.75 -10.33
C ASP A 94 12.23 -13.12 -9.43
N ALA A 95 12.22 -14.36 -8.92
CA ALA A 95 13.30 -14.92 -8.08
C ALA A 95 13.60 -14.08 -6.81
N TYR A 96 12.57 -13.40 -6.26
CA TYR A 96 12.70 -12.54 -5.07
C TYR A 96 11.98 -13.08 -3.83
N ALA A 97 11.30 -14.23 -3.93
CA ALA A 97 10.46 -14.79 -2.87
C ALA A 97 11.21 -14.98 -1.53
N ASP A 98 12.45 -15.48 -1.56
CA ASP A 98 13.27 -15.68 -0.34
C ASP A 98 13.55 -14.35 0.38
N LYS A 99 13.69 -13.25 -0.37
CA LYS A 99 13.92 -11.92 0.20
C LYS A 99 12.65 -11.36 0.81
N VAL A 100 11.50 -11.55 0.15
CA VAL A 100 10.18 -11.21 0.73
C VAL A 100 9.96 -11.98 2.03
N ALA A 101 10.27 -13.28 2.06
CA ALA A 101 10.18 -14.09 3.27
C ALA A 101 11.13 -13.62 4.38
N SER A 102 12.33 -13.16 4.02
CA SER A 102 13.31 -12.62 4.97
C SER A 102 12.83 -11.30 5.59
N VAL A 103 12.27 -10.40 4.78
CA VAL A 103 11.67 -9.12 5.23
C VAL A 103 10.51 -9.39 6.20
N ALA A 104 9.63 -10.33 5.86
CA ALA A 104 8.51 -10.71 6.73
C ALA A 104 9.02 -11.32 8.05
N SER A 105 9.98 -12.24 7.99
CA SER A 105 10.57 -12.87 9.19
C SER A 105 11.28 -11.88 10.11
N ALA A 106 11.81 -10.78 9.54
CA ALA A 106 12.40 -9.68 10.30
C ALA A 106 11.36 -8.71 10.89
N GLY A 107 10.06 -8.91 10.63
CA GLY A 107 8.99 -8.02 11.09
C GLY A 107 9.00 -6.66 10.40
N ILE A 108 9.56 -6.57 9.19
CA ILE A 108 9.60 -5.31 8.43
C ILE A 108 8.28 -5.10 7.69
N PHE A 109 7.81 -6.11 6.95
CA PHE A 109 6.53 -6.07 6.25
C PHE A 109 6.07 -7.50 5.93
N ASP A 110 4.91 -7.88 6.43
CA ASP A 110 4.31 -9.20 6.26
C ASP A 110 2.82 -9.08 5.87
N GLN A 111 2.13 -10.22 5.80
CA GLN A 111 0.72 -10.25 5.43
C GLN A 111 -0.18 -9.51 6.44
N ALA A 112 0.19 -9.51 7.73
CA ALA A 112 -0.57 -8.80 8.76
C ALA A 112 -0.40 -7.29 8.61
N ALA A 113 0.82 -6.81 8.35
CA ALA A 113 1.09 -5.41 8.05
C ALA A 113 0.34 -4.96 6.78
N LEU A 114 0.32 -5.80 5.73
CA LEU A 114 -0.44 -5.52 4.51
C LEU A 114 -1.95 -5.43 4.77
N ALA A 115 -2.51 -6.38 5.54
CA ALA A 115 -3.92 -6.37 5.91
C ALA A 115 -4.28 -5.11 6.73
N ALA A 116 -3.43 -4.73 7.68
CA ALA A 116 -3.61 -3.50 8.47
C ALA A 116 -3.59 -2.25 7.58
N VAL A 117 -2.64 -2.16 6.63
CA VAL A 117 -2.61 -1.07 5.63
C VAL A 117 -3.94 -0.99 4.88
N VAL A 118 -4.45 -2.12 4.39
CA VAL A 118 -5.72 -2.13 3.64
C VAL A 118 -6.88 -1.68 4.52
N ALA A 119 -7.03 -2.27 5.72
CA ALA A 119 -8.11 -1.96 6.64
C ALA A 119 -8.10 -0.50 7.10
N ASP A 120 -6.94 0.02 7.51
CA ASP A 120 -6.78 1.40 7.98
C ASP A 120 -7.11 2.41 6.89
N ARG A 121 -6.75 2.13 5.64
CA ARG A 121 -7.05 3.02 4.52
C ARG A 121 -8.53 3.01 4.15
N ILE A 122 -9.18 1.83 4.14
CA ILE A 122 -10.63 1.72 3.97
C ILE A 122 -11.36 2.53 5.06
N ALA A 123 -10.94 2.38 6.31
CA ALA A 123 -11.50 3.13 7.43
C ALA A 123 -11.28 4.65 7.27
N ALA A 124 -10.06 5.08 6.93
CA ALA A 124 -9.71 6.49 6.74
C ALA A 124 -10.50 7.17 5.60
N TRP A 125 -10.92 6.40 4.59
CA TRP A 125 -11.79 6.90 3.51
C TRP A 125 -13.28 6.90 3.86
N GLY A 126 -13.67 6.45 5.05
CA GLY A 126 -15.07 6.36 5.46
C GLY A 126 -15.85 5.30 4.67
N LEU A 127 -15.18 4.21 4.29
CA LEU A 127 -15.73 3.12 3.49
C LEU A 127 -15.88 1.81 4.28
N ALA A 128 -15.55 1.78 5.58
CA ALA A 128 -15.58 0.56 6.39
C ALA A 128 -16.98 -0.09 6.51
N GLU A 129 -18.05 0.68 6.36
CA GLU A 129 -19.43 0.17 6.43
C GLU A 129 -19.94 -0.35 5.07
N GLU A 130 -19.18 -0.17 3.98
CA GLU A 130 -19.56 -0.69 2.66
C GLU A 130 -19.58 -2.23 2.70
N PRO A 131 -20.73 -2.87 2.39
CA PRO A 131 -20.86 -4.32 2.45
C PRO A 131 -19.78 -5.08 1.66
N GLU A 132 -19.38 -4.54 0.52
CA GLU A 132 -18.37 -5.09 -0.39
C GLU A 132 -16.95 -5.06 0.18
N LEU A 133 -16.68 -4.24 1.20
CA LEU A 133 -15.35 -4.06 1.79
C LEU A 133 -15.16 -4.78 3.13
N ARG A 134 -16.24 -5.38 3.67
CA ARG A 134 -16.21 -6.05 4.98
C ARG A 134 -15.14 -7.12 5.12
N GLU A 135 -14.86 -7.87 4.05
CA GLU A 135 -13.83 -8.91 4.08
C GLU A 135 -12.42 -8.36 4.36
N PHE A 136 -12.18 -7.09 4.08
CA PHE A 136 -10.89 -6.43 4.28
C PHE A 136 -10.78 -5.66 5.60
N THR A 137 -11.91 -5.42 6.29
CA THR A 137 -11.95 -4.61 7.53
C THR A 137 -12.24 -5.43 8.78
N HIS A 138 -12.59 -6.71 8.63
CA HIS A 138 -12.73 -7.66 9.73
C HIS A 138 -11.43 -8.46 9.88
N ALA A 139 -10.42 -7.86 10.51
CA ALA A 139 -9.22 -8.54 10.98
C ALA A 139 -9.22 -8.62 12.52
#